data_AF-A0A961R6Z7-F1
#
_entry.id   AF-A0A961R6Z7-F1
#
_cell.length_a   1.000
_cell.length_b   1.000
_cell.length_c   1.000
_cell.angle_alpha   90.00
_cell.angle_beta   90.00
_cell.angle_gamma   90.00
#
_symmetry.space_group_name_H-M   'P 1'
#
loop_
_entity.id
_entity.type
_entity.pdbx_description
1 polymer ?
#
loop_
_entity_poly.entity_id
_entity_poly.type
_entity_poly.pdbx_seq_one_letter_code
_entity_poly.pdbx_strand_id
1 'polypeptide(L)'
;MQDYIVSLTTIPSRHGAIEATLQSLRAQTVPPREIAIYVPKSYRRAEFRDAPMPRVPSWCRVVQVDEDLGPATKVLYAIGNAGALPVLYCDDDRLYPPDMADTYLAMAAARPGACVAGRAVPVRKYLMQYGFEKDAAYRLRRILSFGRYRPKEIRPSDRLDIAAGFAGVLVQPGAFDDRVFDIPEHFWLVDDIWLSGHMALAGTAIVSPGRNLARSGRNEANEADALNAYVYQDRRREELDRMCIRHFQAEHGLWSEARA
;
A
#
# COMPACT_ATOMS: atom_id res chain seq x y z
N MET A 1 -9.07 23.21 6.00
CA MET A 1 -8.73 21.77 5.91
C MET A 1 -8.12 21.55 4.53
N GLN A 2 -7.06 20.75 4.40
CA GLN A 2 -6.33 20.58 3.13
C GLN A 2 -7.16 19.74 2.14
N ASP A 3 -7.36 20.24 0.91
CA ASP A 3 -7.94 19.45 -0.18
C ASP A 3 -7.04 18.24 -0.48
N TYR A 4 -7.63 17.10 -0.85
CA TYR A 4 -6.92 15.89 -1.24
C TYR A 4 -7.77 15.08 -2.22
N ILE A 5 -7.12 14.16 -2.92
CA ILE A 5 -7.81 13.21 -3.82
C ILE A 5 -7.72 11.80 -3.24
N VAL A 6 -8.72 10.99 -3.52
CA VAL A 6 -8.66 9.54 -3.30
C VAL A 6 -8.40 8.85 -4.63
N SER A 7 -7.48 7.89 -4.66
CA SER A 7 -7.14 7.17 -5.87
C SER A 7 -7.15 5.65 -5.68
N LEU A 8 -7.66 4.94 -6.67
CA LEU A 8 -7.73 3.48 -6.71
C LEU A 8 -7.34 2.96 -8.09
N THR A 9 -7.05 1.67 -8.15
CA THR A 9 -7.06 0.87 -9.37
C THR A 9 -7.93 -0.35 -9.11
N THR A 10 -8.49 -0.95 -10.15
CA THR A 10 -9.30 -2.16 -10.02
C THR A 10 -8.96 -3.17 -11.10
N ILE A 11 -9.45 -4.39 -10.95
CA ILE A 11 -9.33 -5.47 -11.94
C ILE A 11 -10.72 -6.00 -12.30
N PRO A 12 -10.89 -6.64 -13.47
CA PRO A 12 -12.19 -7.06 -13.97
C PRO A 12 -13.02 -7.91 -13.01
N SER A 13 -12.39 -8.84 -12.30
CA SER A 13 -13.07 -9.72 -11.34
C SER A 13 -13.62 -8.99 -10.11
N ARG A 14 -13.20 -7.75 -9.87
CA ARG A 14 -13.64 -6.91 -8.73
C ARG A 14 -14.63 -5.82 -9.11
N HIS A 15 -14.86 -5.60 -10.42
CA HIS A 15 -15.78 -4.57 -10.92
C HIS A 15 -17.19 -4.68 -10.31
N GLY A 16 -17.66 -5.91 -10.03
CA GLY A 16 -18.99 -6.15 -9.45
C GLY A 16 -19.12 -5.84 -7.96
N ALA A 17 -18.00 -5.69 -7.23
CA ALA A 17 -18.00 -5.53 -5.77
C ALA A 17 -17.33 -4.22 -5.29
N ILE A 18 -16.69 -3.46 -6.18
CA ILE A 18 -15.99 -2.22 -5.85
C ILE A 18 -16.91 -1.14 -5.27
N GLU A 19 -18.21 -1.17 -5.58
CA GLU A 19 -19.15 -0.13 -5.14
C GLU A 19 -19.16 0.06 -3.62
N ALA A 20 -19.10 -1.02 -2.83
CA ALA A 20 -19.07 -0.93 -1.38
C ALA A 20 -17.83 -0.15 -0.87
N THR A 21 -16.68 -0.34 -1.52
CA THR A 21 -15.46 0.42 -1.24
C THR A 21 -15.63 1.89 -1.58
N LEU A 22 -16.17 2.19 -2.76
CA LEU A 22 -16.40 3.57 -3.20
C LEU A 22 -17.35 4.31 -2.25
N GLN A 23 -18.43 3.65 -1.80
CA GLN A 23 -19.37 4.22 -0.83
C GLN A 23 -18.68 4.53 0.52
N SER A 24 -17.80 3.63 1.00
CA SER A 24 -17.03 3.88 2.24
C SER A 24 -16.07 5.08 2.13
N LEU A 25 -15.50 5.29 0.94
CA LEU A 25 -14.62 6.43 0.64
C LEU A 25 -15.40 7.73 0.44
N ARG A 26 -16.63 7.64 -0.09
CA ARG A 26 -17.53 8.79 -0.19
C ARG A 26 -18.04 9.25 1.18
N ALA A 27 -18.17 8.31 2.11
CA ALA A 27 -18.66 8.54 3.48
C ALA A 27 -17.60 9.06 4.46
N GLN A 28 -16.42 9.48 3.98
CA GLN A 28 -15.41 10.11 4.85
C GLN A 28 -15.96 11.41 5.47
N THR A 29 -15.65 11.64 6.75
CA THR A 29 -16.04 12.86 7.49
C THR A 29 -15.45 14.11 6.86
N VAL A 30 -14.25 13.98 6.30
CA VAL A 30 -13.63 14.96 5.42
C VAL A 30 -13.81 14.45 3.99
N PRO A 31 -14.69 15.07 3.18
CA PRO A 31 -14.94 14.57 1.83
C PRO A 31 -13.73 14.81 0.93
N PRO A 32 -13.34 13.83 0.09
CA PRO A 32 -12.30 14.05 -0.91
C PRO A 32 -12.79 15.00 -1.99
N ARG A 33 -11.86 15.74 -2.61
CA ARG A 33 -12.14 16.57 -3.77
C ARG A 33 -12.65 15.72 -4.94
N GLU A 34 -12.06 14.54 -5.10
CA GLU A 34 -12.46 13.55 -6.09
C GLU A 34 -12.08 12.14 -5.64
N ILE A 35 -12.81 11.15 -6.16
CA ILE A 35 -12.45 9.73 -6.09
C ILE A 35 -12.12 9.30 -7.52
N ALA A 36 -10.84 9.09 -7.79
CA ALA A 36 -10.32 8.74 -9.10
C ALA A 36 -10.00 7.23 -9.17
N ILE A 37 -10.48 6.57 -10.23
CA ILE A 37 -10.25 5.14 -10.48
C ILE A 37 -9.45 5.03 -11.77
N TYR A 38 -8.21 4.60 -11.64
CA TYR A 38 -7.29 4.40 -12.74
C TYR A 38 -7.48 2.99 -13.30
N VAL A 39 -7.70 2.90 -14.61
CA VAL A 39 -7.99 1.64 -15.31
C VAL A 39 -7.09 1.56 -16.54
N PRO A 40 -6.22 0.55 -16.66
CA PRO A 40 -5.37 0.44 -17.84
C PRO A 40 -6.19 0.12 -19.09
N LYS A 41 -5.73 0.59 -20.25
CA LYS A 41 -6.29 0.24 -21.57
C LYS A 41 -6.20 -1.26 -21.83
N SER A 42 -5.14 -1.90 -21.33
CA SER A 42 -4.96 -3.34 -21.37
C SER A 42 -4.24 -3.82 -20.12
N TYR A 43 -4.78 -4.83 -19.46
CA TYR A 43 -4.16 -5.46 -18.30
C TYR A 43 -3.01 -6.38 -18.72
N ARG A 44 -1.95 -6.42 -17.91
CA ARG A 44 -0.81 -7.35 -18.09
C ARG A 44 -1.26 -8.81 -17.97
N ARG A 45 -2.21 -9.07 -17.08
CA ARG A 45 -2.86 -10.39 -16.92
C ARG A 45 -3.69 -10.70 -18.17
N ALA A 46 -3.32 -11.76 -18.88
CA ALA A 46 -3.90 -12.10 -20.18
C ALA A 46 -5.41 -12.31 -20.12
N GLU A 47 -5.90 -12.90 -19.03
CA GLU A 47 -7.31 -13.15 -18.76
C GLU A 47 -8.17 -11.88 -18.63
N PHE A 48 -7.56 -10.70 -18.51
CA PHE A 48 -8.22 -9.42 -18.30
C PHE A 48 -8.15 -8.47 -19.50
N ARG A 49 -7.47 -8.85 -20.60
CA ARG A 49 -7.18 -7.93 -21.72
C ARG A 49 -8.41 -7.34 -22.40
N ASP A 50 -9.49 -8.11 -22.53
CA ASP A 50 -10.72 -7.71 -23.23
C ASP A 50 -11.85 -7.31 -22.26
N ALA A 51 -11.52 -7.04 -20.99
CA ALA A 51 -12.52 -6.74 -19.99
C ALA A 51 -13.20 -5.37 -20.23
N PRO A 52 -14.51 -5.25 -19.97
CA PRO A 52 -15.19 -3.97 -20.06
C PRO A 52 -14.73 -3.02 -18.96
N MET A 53 -14.90 -1.72 -19.20
CA MET A 53 -14.68 -0.69 -18.17
C MET A 53 -15.55 -0.95 -16.93
N PRO A 54 -15.07 -0.65 -15.71
CA PRO A 54 -15.86 -0.79 -14.51
C PRO A 54 -17.07 0.13 -14.54
N ARG A 55 -18.23 -0.40 -14.12
CA ARG A 55 -19.42 0.42 -13.89
C ARG A 55 -19.34 0.98 -12.49
N VAL A 56 -19.17 2.30 -12.38
CA VAL A 56 -19.01 2.98 -11.09
C VAL A 56 -19.99 4.15 -10.99
N PRO A 57 -20.31 4.62 -9.78
CA PRO A 57 -21.19 5.76 -9.61
C PRO A 57 -20.68 7.02 -10.34
N SER A 58 -21.60 7.87 -10.82
CA SER A 58 -21.28 9.05 -11.64
C SER A 58 -20.43 10.12 -10.94
N TRP A 59 -20.33 10.06 -9.62
CA TRP A 59 -19.45 10.92 -8.82
C TRP A 59 -18.01 10.42 -8.72
N CYS A 60 -17.70 9.24 -9.26
CA CYS A 60 -16.33 8.78 -9.44
C CYS A 60 -15.78 9.26 -10.78
N ARG A 61 -14.51 9.65 -10.80
CA ARG A 61 -13.77 9.93 -12.05
C ARG A 61 -13.07 8.65 -12.49
N VAL A 62 -13.40 8.12 -13.65
CA VAL A 62 -12.66 7.01 -14.25
C VAL A 62 -11.61 7.56 -15.20
N VAL A 63 -10.35 7.19 -15.01
CA VAL A 63 -9.21 7.63 -15.82
C VAL A 63 -8.63 6.42 -16.52
N GLN A 64 -8.75 6.38 -17.84
CA GLN A 64 -8.14 5.34 -18.65
C GLN A 64 -6.66 5.67 -18.90
N VAL A 65 -5.77 4.72 -18.61
CA VAL A 65 -4.31 4.92 -18.70
C VAL A 65 -3.65 3.94 -19.65
N ASP A 66 -2.49 4.30 -20.20
CA ASP A 66 -1.87 3.54 -21.29
C ASP A 66 -1.28 2.21 -20.82
N GLU A 67 -0.61 2.21 -19.67
CA GLU A 67 0.11 1.04 -19.16
C GLU A 67 -0.48 0.53 -17.84
N ASP A 68 -0.55 -0.79 -17.70
CA ASP A 68 -0.85 -1.46 -16.43
C ASP A 68 0.42 -1.59 -15.58
N LEU A 69 0.57 -0.69 -14.61
CA LEU A 69 1.66 -0.69 -13.63
C LEU A 69 1.36 -1.64 -12.45
N GLY A 70 0.37 -2.53 -12.61
CA GLY A 70 -0.15 -3.38 -11.55
C GLY A 70 -0.88 -2.57 -10.49
N PRO A 71 -0.84 -2.99 -9.22
CA PRO A 71 -1.46 -2.27 -8.12
C PRO A 71 -0.91 -0.84 -7.95
N ALA A 72 0.33 -0.57 -8.38
CA ALA A 72 0.92 0.78 -8.33
C ALA A 72 0.21 1.79 -9.26
N THR A 73 -0.61 1.33 -10.20
CA THR A 73 -1.47 2.16 -11.06
C THR A 73 -2.32 3.15 -10.25
N LYS A 74 -2.77 2.75 -9.03
CA LYS A 74 -3.57 3.61 -8.15
C LYS A 74 -2.84 4.85 -7.65
N VAL A 75 -1.51 4.85 -7.63
CA VAL A 75 -0.73 5.96 -7.09
C VAL A 75 0.12 6.63 -8.15
N LEU A 76 0.80 5.89 -9.04
CA LEU A 76 1.78 6.49 -9.95
C LEU A 76 1.15 7.42 -10.99
N TYR A 77 -0.01 7.07 -11.54
CA TYR A 77 -0.77 8.00 -12.37
C TYR A 77 -1.43 9.11 -11.54
N ALA A 78 -1.83 8.80 -10.31
CA ALA A 78 -2.48 9.77 -9.44
C ALA A 78 -1.55 10.91 -9.05
N ILE A 79 -0.30 10.63 -8.68
CA ILE A 79 0.68 11.67 -8.31
C ILE A 79 1.03 12.58 -9.50
N GLY A 80 1.01 12.06 -10.74
CA GLY A 80 1.19 12.88 -11.95
C GLY A 80 -0.01 13.80 -12.25
N ASN A 81 -1.23 13.38 -11.89
CA ASN A 81 -2.47 14.10 -12.18
C ASN A 81 -2.96 15.00 -11.04
N ALA A 82 -2.57 14.72 -9.79
CA ALA A 82 -3.02 15.42 -8.59
C ALA A 82 -2.47 16.86 -8.47
N GLY A 83 -1.44 17.19 -9.26
CA GLY A 83 -0.72 18.46 -9.14
C GLY A 83 -0.09 18.59 -7.76
N ALA A 84 -0.48 19.63 -7.01
CA ALA A 84 0.02 19.89 -5.67
C ALA A 84 -0.87 19.32 -4.54
N LEU A 85 -1.86 18.47 -4.86
CA LEU A 85 -2.74 17.88 -3.85
C LEU A 85 -2.13 16.58 -3.28
N PRO A 86 -2.31 16.31 -1.98
CA PRO A 86 -2.08 14.99 -1.42
C PRO A 86 -2.95 13.93 -2.08
N VAL A 87 -2.40 12.72 -2.17
CA VAL A 87 -3.08 11.54 -2.73
C VAL A 87 -3.28 10.52 -1.61
N LEU A 88 -4.53 10.19 -1.33
CA LEU A 88 -4.92 9.06 -0.47
C LEU A 88 -5.22 7.85 -1.36
N TYR A 89 -4.25 6.97 -1.52
CA TYR A 89 -4.44 5.78 -2.34
C TYR A 89 -4.97 4.61 -1.53
N CYS A 90 -5.90 3.87 -2.14
CA CYS A 90 -6.71 2.82 -1.51
C CYS A 90 -6.83 1.60 -2.42
N ASP A 91 -7.05 0.43 -1.82
CA ASP A 91 -7.38 -0.82 -2.52
C ASP A 91 -8.89 -0.87 -2.81
N ASP A 92 -9.27 -1.56 -3.89
CA ASP A 92 -10.65 -1.72 -4.35
C ASP A 92 -11.45 -2.81 -3.60
N ASP A 93 -10.81 -3.49 -2.64
CA ASP A 93 -11.36 -4.61 -1.88
C ASP A 93 -11.61 -4.33 -0.39
N ARG A 94 -11.66 -3.04 -0.02
CA ARG A 94 -11.66 -2.57 1.38
C ARG A 94 -12.81 -1.65 1.74
N LEU A 95 -13.25 -1.74 3.00
CA LEU A 95 -14.20 -0.82 3.60
C LEU A 95 -13.45 0.09 4.58
N TYR A 96 -13.38 1.38 4.27
CA TYR A 96 -12.61 2.34 5.04
C TYR A 96 -13.45 2.98 6.15
N PRO A 97 -12.88 3.19 7.36
CA PRO A 97 -13.59 3.86 8.43
C PRO A 97 -13.80 5.34 8.07
N PRO A 98 -14.92 5.96 8.49
CA PRO A 98 -15.31 7.31 8.04
C PRO A 98 -14.34 8.41 8.51
N ASP A 99 -13.57 8.18 9.56
CA ASP A 99 -12.60 9.11 10.15
C ASP A 99 -11.16 8.93 9.63
N MET A 100 -10.93 8.03 8.65
CA MET A 100 -9.61 7.75 8.11
C MET A 100 -8.94 9.00 7.53
N ALA A 101 -9.61 9.69 6.61
CA ALA A 101 -9.06 10.85 5.92
C ALA A 101 -8.76 11.98 6.90
N ASP A 102 -9.68 12.28 7.82
CA ASP A 102 -9.49 13.28 8.87
C ASP A 102 -8.22 13.00 9.69
N THR A 103 -8.08 11.76 10.15
CA THR A 103 -6.91 11.32 10.91
C THR A 103 -5.62 11.49 10.12
N TYR A 104 -5.60 11.09 8.84
CA TYR A 104 -4.37 11.08 8.05
C TYR A 104 -3.94 12.49 7.68
N LEU A 105 -4.90 13.35 7.33
CA LEU A 105 -4.64 14.76 7.06
C LEU A 105 -4.15 15.49 8.31
N ALA A 106 -4.74 15.24 9.47
CA ALA A 106 -4.28 15.81 10.73
C ALA A 106 -2.85 15.36 11.08
N MET A 107 -2.52 14.09 10.86
CA MET A 107 -1.17 13.56 11.05
C MET A 107 -0.16 14.15 10.06
N ALA A 108 -0.53 14.29 8.79
CA ALA A 108 0.33 14.88 7.78
C ALA A 108 0.59 16.37 8.06
N ALA A 109 -0.41 17.09 8.56
CA ALA A 109 -0.23 18.47 9.02
C ALA A 109 0.73 18.57 10.22
N ALA A 110 0.67 17.61 11.15
CA ALA A 110 1.59 17.54 12.30
C ALA A 110 3.00 17.05 11.93
N ARG A 111 3.17 16.41 10.78
CA ARG A 111 4.45 15.90 10.26
C ARG A 111 4.59 16.21 8.77
N PRO A 112 4.84 17.48 8.40
CA PRO A 112 4.95 17.87 6.99
C PRO A 112 5.97 17.02 6.23
N GLY A 113 5.59 16.58 5.02
CA GLY A 113 6.42 15.74 4.16
C GLY A 113 6.45 14.25 4.52
N ALA A 114 5.78 13.83 5.59
CA ALA A 114 5.63 12.40 5.91
C ALA A 114 4.49 11.75 5.12
N CYS A 115 4.69 10.47 4.77
CA CYS A 115 3.63 9.57 4.32
C CYS A 115 2.87 9.02 5.54
N VAL A 116 1.54 9.06 5.51
CA VAL A 116 0.70 8.50 6.57
C VAL A 116 0.03 7.22 6.09
N ALA A 117 0.35 6.08 6.71
CA ALA A 117 -0.21 4.79 6.36
C ALA A 117 -1.00 4.18 7.51
N GLY A 118 -2.21 3.70 7.24
CA GLY A 118 -3.05 3.01 8.24
C GLY A 118 -2.39 1.77 8.81
N ARG A 119 -1.56 1.12 8.00
CA ARG A 119 -0.70 0.01 8.41
C ARG A 119 0.69 0.24 7.86
N ALA A 120 1.66 0.32 8.75
CA ALA A 120 3.06 0.25 8.37
C ALA A 120 3.86 -0.63 9.34
N VAL A 121 4.93 -1.24 8.83
CA VAL A 121 5.80 -2.14 9.60
C VAL A 121 7.28 -1.93 9.25
N PRO A 122 8.21 -2.22 10.17
CA PRO A 122 9.62 -2.32 9.82
C PRO A 122 9.89 -3.51 8.90
N VAL A 123 10.87 -3.41 7.98
CA VAL A 123 11.24 -4.51 7.06
C VAL A 123 11.62 -5.77 7.82
N ARG A 124 12.35 -5.66 8.94
CA ARG A 124 12.70 -6.82 9.77
C ARG A 124 11.49 -7.63 10.23
N LYS A 125 10.38 -6.95 10.58
CA LYS A 125 9.15 -7.62 11.01
C LYS A 125 8.46 -8.29 9.82
N TYR A 126 8.46 -7.60 8.68
CA TYR A 126 7.91 -8.11 7.44
C TYR A 126 8.61 -9.40 7.00
N LEU A 127 9.95 -9.42 7.01
CA LEU A 127 10.75 -10.63 6.72
C LEU A 127 10.50 -11.76 7.72
N MET A 128 10.31 -11.45 9.01
CA MET A 128 9.91 -12.44 10.03
C MET A 128 8.48 -12.98 9.82
N GLN A 129 7.63 -12.37 8.99
CA GLN A 129 6.32 -12.94 8.68
C GLN A 129 6.47 -14.24 7.90
N TYR A 130 7.51 -14.32 7.08
CA TYR A 130 7.71 -15.36 6.07
C TYR A 130 8.65 -16.49 6.51
N GLY A 131 9.56 -16.25 7.46
CA GLY A 131 10.56 -17.24 7.89
C GLY A 131 10.60 -17.55 9.39
N PHE A 132 9.68 -17.00 10.18
CA PHE A 132 9.73 -17.18 11.64
C PHE A 132 8.91 -18.37 12.11
N GLU A 133 9.60 -19.47 12.40
CA GLU A 133 9.01 -20.65 13.01
C GLU A 133 8.93 -20.51 14.54
N LYS A 134 7.83 -21.00 15.13
CA LYS A 134 7.64 -21.05 16.59
C LYS A 134 8.18 -22.37 17.16
N ASP A 135 9.44 -22.63 16.87
CA ASP A 135 10.16 -23.84 17.23
C ASP A 135 10.39 -23.98 18.75
N ALA A 136 11.00 -25.09 19.17
CA ALA A 136 11.30 -25.36 20.57
C ALA A 136 12.25 -24.30 21.16
N ALA A 137 13.23 -23.81 20.40
CA ALA A 137 14.15 -22.77 20.83
C ALA A 137 13.43 -21.43 21.10
N TYR A 138 12.50 -21.02 20.23
CA TYR A 138 11.64 -19.87 20.44
C TYR A 138 10.81 -20.03 21.72
N ARG A 139 10.17 -21.19 21.92
CA ARG A 139 9.33 -21.46 23.10
C ARG A 139 10.16 -21.41 24.38
N LEU A 140 11.36 -21.97 24.36
CA LEU A 140 12.30 -21.90 25.48
C LEU A 140 12.70 -20.45 25.79
N ARG A 141 13.10 -19.68 24.76
CA ARG A 141 13.43 -18.24 24.92
C ARG A 141 12.23 -17.44 25.43
N ARG A 142 11.01 -17.78 25.02
CA ARG A 142 9.77 -17.15 25.52
C ARG A 142 9.54 -17.42 27.00
N ILE A 143 9.75 -18.65 27.46
CA ILE A 143 9.59 -19.03 28.87
C ILE A 143 10.69 -18.37 29.71
N LEU A 144 11.96 -18.52 29.32
CA LEU A 144 13.10 -17.97 30.05
C LEU A 144 13.08 -16.43 30.13
N SER A 145 12.49 -15.76 29.13
CA SER A 145 12.29 -14.32 29.16
C SER A 145 11.01 -13.86 29.87
N PHE A 146 10.25 -14.77 30.51
CA PHE A 146 8.95 -14.49 31.11
C PHE A 146 8.00 -13.76 30.15
N GLY A 147 8.03 -14.15 28.88
CA GLY A 147 7.20 -13.54 27.84
C GLY A 147 7.65 -12.14 27.38
N ARG A 148 8.87 -11.69 27.73
CA ARG A 148 9.47 -10.45 27.22
C ARG A 148 10.11 -10.61 25.83
N TYR A 149 10.58 -11.81 25.46
CA TYR A 149 11.11 -12.05 24.11
C TYR A 149 9.98 -11.99 23.08
N ARG A 150 9.87 -10.88 22.36
CA ARG A 150 8.81 -10.62 21.37
C ARG A 150 9.43 -10.09 20.06
N PRO A 151 10.07 -10.95 19.25
CA PRO A 151 10.83 -10.50 18.07
C PRO A 151 9.96 -9.81 17.00
N LYS A 152 8.65 -10.07 16.98
CA LYS A 152 7.68 -9.42 16.07
C LYS A 152 7.03 -8.14 16.63
N GLU A 153 7.41 -7.73 17.84
CA GLU A 153 6.90 -6.50 18.47
C GLU A 153 7.47 -5.28 17.74
N ILE A 154 6.58 -4.34 17.42
CA ILE A 154 6.98 -3.02 16.93
C ILE A 154 6.98 -2.12 18.15
N ARG A 155 8.12 -1.54 18.47
CA ARG A 155 8.33 -0.55 19.53
C ARG A 155 8.02 0.85 18.98
N PRO A 156 7.58 1.80 19.81
CA PRO A 156 7.34 3.17 19.38
C PRO A 156 8.56 3.87 18.74
N SER A 157 9.78 3.47 19.13
CA SER A 157 11.04 3.98 18.58
C SER A 157 11.46 3.33 17.27
N ASP A 158 10.73 2.32 16.79
CA ASP A 158 11.06 1.66 15.53
C ASP A 158 10.71 2.56 14.36
N ARG A 159 11.64 2.66 13.41
CA ARG A 159 11.32 3.20 12.08
C ARG A 159 10.33 2.26 11.39
N LEU A 160 9.31 2.85 10.78
CA LEU A 160 8.38 2.13 9.90
C LEU A 160 8.93 2.23 8.48
N ASP A 161 9.05 1.08 7.82
CA ASP A 161 9.74 1.00 6.53
C ASP A 161 8.78 0.68 5.38
N ILE A 162 7.72 -0.12 5.62
CA ILE A 162 6.78 -0.56 4.59
C ILE A 162 5.38 -0.06 4.93
N ALA A 163 4.80 0.78 4.07
CA ALA A 163 3.39 1.15 4.08
C ALA A 163 2.55 0.11 3.32
N ALA A 164 1.46 -0.36 3.91
CA ALA A 164 0.57 -1.34 3.29
C ALA A 164 -0.71 -0.66 2.77
N GLY A 165 -0.93 -0.72 1.45
CA GLY A 165 -2.00 -0.02 0.73
C GLY A 165 -3.42 -0.38 1.20
N PHE A 166 -3.62 -1.60 1.70
CA PHE A 166 -4.94 -2.06 2.11
C PHE A 166 -5.59 -1.25 3.22
N ALA A 167 -4.80 -0.58 4.06
CA ALA A 167 -5.30 0.26 5.13
C ALA A 167 -5.42 1.73 4.73
N GLY A 168 -5.15 2.06 3.46
CA GLY A 168 -5.08 3.43 2.96
C GLY A 168 -3.72 4.06 3.27
N VAL A 169 -3.20 4.82 2.32
CA VAL A 169 -1.93 5.54 2.46
C VAL A 169 -2.04 6.93 1.85
N LEU A 170 -1.77 7.95 2.66
CA LEU A 170 -1.72 9.35 2.26
C LEU A 170 -0.28 9.75 1.96
N VAL A 171 -0.03 10.18 0.73
CA VAL A 171 1.25 10.75 0.30
C VAL A 171 1.07 12.22 -0.06
N GLN A 172 2.05 13.04 0.33
CA GLN A 172 2.12 14.46 -0.02
C GLN A 172 2.84 14.62 -1.37
N PRO A 173 2.67 15.77 -2.07
CA PRO A 173 3.52 16.10 -3.21
C PRO A 173 5.00 16.01 -2.83
N GLY A 174 5.81 15.39 -3.69
CA GLY A 174 7.24 15.15 -3.43
C GLY A 174 7.53 13.94 -2.53
N ALA A 175 6.55 13.07 -2.26
CA ALA A 175 6.77 11.80 -1.54
C ALA A 175 7.65 10.79 -2.30
N PHE A 176 7.83 11.00 -3.60
CA PHE A 176 8.62 10.17 -4.50
C PHE A 176 9.46 11.05 -5.42
N ASP A 177 10.58 10.51 -5.89
CA ASP A 177 11.30 11.03 -7.06
C ASP A 177 10.96 10.20 -8.32
N ASP A 178 11.40 10.67 -9.49
CA ASP A 178 11.05 10.10 -10.79
C ASP A 178 11.46 8.62 -10.97
N ARG A 179 12.40 8.11 -10.17
CA ARG A 179 12.82 6.70 -10.26
C ARG A 179 11.69 5.75 -9.89
N VAL A 180 10.66 6.22 -9.18
CA VAL A 180 9.50 5.40 -8.78
C VAL A 180 8.74 4.83 -9.98
N PHE A 181 8.84 5.48 -11.15
CA PHE A 181 8.18 5.04 -12.38
C PHE A 181 8.93 3.90 -13.08
N ASP A 182 10.21 3.67 -12.76
CA ASP A 182 11.06 2.67 -13.42
C ASP A 182 10.88 1.28 -12.81
N ILE A 183 9.66 0.74 -12.84
CA ILE A 183 9.32 -0.55 -12.19
C ILE A 183 9.95 -1.73 -12.97
N PRO A 184 10.85 -2.52 -12.36
CA PRO A 184 11.37 -3.73 -12.98
C PRO A 184 10.27 -4.78 -13.19
N GLU A 185 10.48 -5.65 -14.19
CA GLU A 185 9.50 -6.65 -14.65
C GLU A 185 8.93 -7.57 -13.55
N HIS A 186 9.66 -7.79 -12.45
CA HIS A 186 9.22 -8.65 -11.35
C HIS A 186 8.51 -7.88 -10.23
N PHE A 187 8.57 -6.54 -10.23
CA PHE A 187 8.15 -5.71 -9.10
C PHE A 187 6.80 -5.01 -9.26
N TRP A 188 6.19 -5.09 -10.45
CA TRP A 188 4.86 -4.52 -10.72
C TRP A 188 3.73 -5.10 -9.85
N LEU A 189 3.95 -6.25 -9.20
CA LEU A 189 2.99 -6.88 -8.28
C LEU A 189 3.22 -6.54 -6.80
N VAL A 190 4.32 -5.88 -6.45
CA VAL A 190 4.76 -5.65 -5.06
C VAL A 190 4.86 -4.15 -4.74
N ASP A 191 3.83 -3.42 -5.15
CA ASP A 191 3.67 -1.97 -5.00
C ASP A 191 3.98 -1.48 -3.57
N ASP A 192 3.47 -2.15 -2.54
CA ASP A 192 3.72 -1.76 -1.13
C ASP A 192 5.22 -1.60 -0.82
N ILE A 193 6.06 -2.52 -1.30
CA ILE A 193 7.51 -2.50 -1.05
C ILE A 193 8.20 -1.53 -2.01
N TRP A 194 7.82 -1.56 -3.29
CA TRP A 194 8.39 -0.68 -4.31
C TRP A 194 8.22 0.80 -3.94
N LEU A 195 6.98 1.20 -3.67
CA LEU A 195 6.64 2.57 -3.25
C LEU A 195 7.35 2.93 -1.95
N SER A 196 7.40 2.02 -0.98
CA SER A 196 8.07 2.28 0.29
C SER A 196 9.59 2.46 0.16
N GLY A 197 10.23 1.72 -0.75
CA GLY A 197 11.63 1.90 -1.09
C GLY A 197 11.89 3.28 -1.70
N HIS A 198 11.05 3.71 -2.64
CA HIS A 198 11.16 5.04 -3.25
C HIS A 198 10.85 6.18 -2.27
N MET A 199 9.91 6.00 -1.34
CA MET A 199 9.73 6.96 -0.24
C MET A 199 11.01 7.09 0.59
N ALA A 200 11.68 5.97 0.90
CA ALA A 200 12.93 6.01 1.64
C ALA A 200 14.06 6.69 0.85
N LEU A 201 14.15 6.47 -0.48
CA LEU A 201 15.13 7.14 -1.35
C LEU A 201 14.88 8.65 -1.45
N ALA A 202 13.62 9.08 -1.46
CA ALA A 202 13.22 10.48 -1.47
C ALA A 202 13.32 11.16 -0.09
N GLY A 203 13.65 10.41 0.97
CA GLY A 203 13.71 10.92 2.34
C GLY A 203 12.33 11.10 3.00
N THR A 204 11.28 10.54 2.42
CA THR A 204 9.91 10.55 2.94
C THR A 204 9.75 9.54 4.07
N ALA A 205 9.55 10.03 5.29
CA ALA A 205 9.28 9.19 6.45
C ALA A 205 7.86 8.60 6.39
N ILE A 206 7.73 7.32 6.78
CA ILE A 206 6.43 6.65 6.92
C ILE A 206 5.99 6.71 8.38
N VAL A 207 4.77 7.19 8.62
CA VAL A 207 4.15 7.28 9.94
C VAL A 207 2.79 6.59 9.94
N SER A 208 2.30 6.20 11.11
CA SER A 208 1.02 5.48 11.23
C SER A 208 0.26 5.94 12.48
N PRO A 209 -1.08 6.07 12.44
CA PRO A 209 -1.92 6.50 13.57
C PRO A 209 -2.01 5.51 14.73
N GLY A 210 -1.26 4.39 14.67
CA GLY A 210 -1.27 3.36 15.70
C GLY A 210 -2.35 2.30 15.48
N ARG A 211 -2.42 1.31 16.38
CA ARG A 211 -3.16 0.04 16.16
C ARG A 211 -4.67 0.17 16.01
N ASN A 212 -5.29 1.29 16.38
CA ASN A 212 -6.74 1.41 16.46
C ASN A 212 -7.42 1.79 15.13
N LEU A 213 -6.70 2.42 14.19
CA LEU A 213 -7.23 2.84 12.88
C LEU A 213 -6.90 1.86 11.74
N ALA A 214 -6.18 0.78 12.05
CA ALA A 214 -5.75 -0.24 11.08
C ALA A 214 -6.88 -1.22 10.65
N ARG A 215 -8.16 -0.84 10.77
CA ARG A 215 -9.30 -1.72 10.52
C ARG A 215 -10.09 -1.28 9.31
N SER A 216 -9.44 -1.28 8.14
CA SER A 216 -10.20 -1.45 6.91
C SER A 216 -10.92 -2.81 6.97
N GLY A 217 -12.24 -2.83 6.80
CA GLY A 217 -12.98 -4.06 6.55
C GLY A 217 -12.60 -4.65 5.20
N ARG A 218 -12.86 -5.94 5.00
CA ARG A 218 -12.79 -6.58 3.68
C ARG A 218 -14.18 -6.51 3.05
N ASN A 219 -14.26 -6.18 1.77
CA ASN A 219 -15.50 -6.35 1.01
C ASN A 219 -15.54 -7.77 0.38
N GLU A 220 -16.58 -8.03 -0.41
CA GLU A 220 -16.79 -9.32 -1.09
C GLU A 220 -15.71 -9.64 -2.16
N ALA A 221 -15.00 -8.63 -2.66
CA ALA A 221 -13.93 -8.75 -3.65
C ALA A 221 -12.55 -9.13 -3.06
N ASN A 222 -12.37 -9.18 -1.74
CA ASN A 222 -11.05 -9.40 -1.13
C ASN A 222 -10.39 -10.74 -1.53
N GLU A 223 -11.17 -11.78 -1.76
CA GLU A 223 -10.66 -13.08 -2.20
C GLU A 223 -10.63 -13.21 -3.74
N ALA A 224 -11.30 -12.30 -4.46
CA ALA A 224 -11.32 -12.31 -5.92
C ALA A 224 -9.95 -11.93 -6.47
N ASP A 225 -9.30 -12.90 -7.14
CA ASP A 225 -8.00 -12.73 -7.78
C ASP A 225 -6.93 -12.09 -6.86
N ALA A 226 -6.97 -12.47 -5.58
CA ALA A 226 -6.09 -11.91 -4.57
C ALA A 226 -4.62 -12.10 -4.93
N LEU A 227 -3.85 -11.01 -4.91
CA LEU A 227 -2.42 -11.01 -5.24
C LEU A 227 -1.59 -11.96 -4.36
N ASN A 228 -2.03 -12.22 -3.13
CA ASN A 228 -1.36 -13.18 -2.24
C ASN A 228 -1.46 -14.64 -2.73
N ALA A 229 -2.47 -14.96 -3.54
CA ALA A 229 -2.66 -16.28 -4.14
C ALA A 229 -2.10 -16.38 -5.57
N TYR A 230 -1.81 -15.24 -6.21
CA TYR A 230 -1.28 -15.19 -7.57
C TYR A 230 0.16 -15.71 -7.65
N VAL A 231 0.46 -16.45 -8.73
CA VAL A 231 1.80 -16.98 -9.04
C VAL A 231 2.25 -16.37 -10.36
N TYR A 232 3.36 -15.64 -10.32
CA TYR A 232 3.94 -14.97 -11.48
C TYR A 232 5.28 -15.59 -11.83
N GLN A 233 5.40 -16.17 -13.04
CA GLN A 233 6.63 -16.82 -13.51
C GLN A 233 7.21 -17.80 -12.46
N ASP A 234 6.36 -18.70 -11.96
CA ASP A 234 6.67 -19.70 -10.92
C ASP A 234 7.03 -19.14 -9.53
N ARG A 235 6.87 -17.83 -9.31
CA ARG A 235 7.13 -17.17 -8.02
C ARG A 235 5.84 -16.74 -7.34
N ARG A 236 5.76 -16.99 -6.03
CA ARG A 236 4.65 -16.54 -5.17
C ARG A 236 4.94 -15.16 -4.60
N ARG A 237 3.90 -14.52 -4.04
CA ARG A 237 4.00 -13.17 -3.45
C ARG A 237 5.17 -13.00 -2.48
N GLU A 238 5.35 -13.95 -1.55
CA GLU A 238 6.48 -13.91 -0.59
C GLU A 238 7.84 -13.77 -1.28
N GLU A 239 8.04 -14.52 -2.36
CA GLU A 239 9.32 -14.54 -3.05
C GLU A 239 9.58 -13.22 -3.78
N LEU A 240 8.56 -12.69 -4.46
CA LEU A 240 8.61 -11.39 -5.11
C LEU A 240 8.87 -10.26 -4.11
N ASP A 241 8.20 -10.30 -2.96
CA ASP A 241 8.40 -9.34 -1.88
C ASP A 241 9.85 -9.35 -1.37
N ARG A 242 10.40 -10.55 -1.11
CA ARG A 242 11.80 -10.71 -0.69
C ARG A 242 12.79 -10.27 -1.77
N MET A 243 12.49 -10.52 -3.04
CA MET A 243 13.32 -10.05 -4.16
C MET A 243 13.36 -8.52 -4.21
N CYS A 244 12.21 -7.85 -4.07
CA CYS A 244 12.13 -6.38 -4.05
C CYS A 244 12.87 -5.78 -2.86
N ILE A 245 12.73 -6.35 -1.66
CA ILE A 245 13.51 -5.92 -0.48
C ILE A 245 15.02 -6.06 -0.71
N ARG A 246 15.46 -7.21 -1.26
CA ARG A 246 16.88 -7.44 -1.57
C ARG A 246 17.41 -6.49 -2.63
N HIS A 247 16.59 -6.11 -3.61
CA HIS A 247 16.96 -5.13 -4.63
C HIS A 247 17.31 -3.79 -3.98
N PHE A 248 16.44 -3.24 -3.13
CA PHE A 248 16.74 -1.98 -2.42
C PHE A 248 17.92 -2.09 -1.45
N GLN A 249 18.13 -3.25 -0.83
CA GLN A 249 19.31 -3.52 0.01
C GLN A 249 20.61 -3.50 -0.80
N ALA A 250 20.63 -4.16 -1.96
CA ALA A 250 21.80 -4.32 -2.80
C ALA A 250 22.16 -3.03 -3.56
N GLU A 251 21.18 -2.41 -4.22
CA GLU A 251 21.40 -1.26 -5.11
C GLU A 251 21.49 0.06 -4.36
N HIS A 252 20.83 0.16 -3.20
CA HIS A 252 20.67 1.45 -2.50
C HIS A 252 21.07 1.41 -1.03
N GLY A 253 21.47 0.27 -0.49
CA GLY A 253 21.82 0.12 0.93
C GLY A 253 20.64 0.36 1.89
N LEU A 254 19.41 0.40 1.38
CA LEU A 254 18.22 0.59 2.20
C LEU A 254 17.89 -0.67 2.98
N TRP A 255 17.42 -0.51 4.21
CA TRP A 255 16.97 -1.62 5.06
C TRP A 255 18.04 -2.71 5.32
N SER A 256 19.28 -2.44 4.96
CA SER A 256 20.46 -3.18 5.39
C SER A 256 20.67 -2.89 6.87
N GLU A 257 20.95 -3.90 7.69
CA GLU A 257 21.35 -3.66 9.07
C GLU A 257 22.75 -2.99 9.08
N ALA A 258 22.77 -1.65 9.10
CA ALA A 258 23.92 -0.81 9.43
C ALA A 258 23.36 0.56 9.89
N ARG A 259 23.60 1.10 11.10
CA ARG A 259 24.60 0.88 12.14
C ARG A 259 23.94 1.03 13.52
N ALA A 260 24.19 0.09 14.43
CA ALA A 260 24.40 0.39 15.84
C ALA A 260 25.83 -0.05 16.15
#